data_AF-A0A1J3JUT0-F1
#
_entry.id   AF-A0A1J3JUT0-F1
#
_cell.length_a   1.000
_cell.length_b   1.000
_cell.length_c   1.000
_cell.angle_alpha   90.00
_cell.angle_beta   90.00
_cell.angle_gamma   90.00
#
_symmetry.space_group_name_H-M   'P 1'
#
loop_
_entity.id
_entity.type
_entity.pdbx_description
1 polymer ?
#
loop_
_entity_poly.entity_id
_entity_poly.type
_entity_poly.pdbx_seq_one_letter_code
_entity_poly.pdbx_strand_id
1 'polypeptide(L)'
;LIRHYRSKNFQGQKMAILLLHVSPPATIVFSNSSYSRLILRSPEFMRRVRCRISDSSEVKSVDSASKLEYKRGILDDFFMRSFRNKLIQEVGSDSEKPGYTGLIELVKLLLLKGRTRSETNDAAVRILKSLFPPLILELYKLLIAPLAQGKIAAFMVARVTVLTCQWLMGPCKVNIVDLPNGESWDSGVFVEKCQYLEESKCVGVCTNTCKLPTQTFFKDYMGVPLLMEPNFKDYSCQFKFGVAPPEDDGNVNEPCLETCSIAGRRNIVSGECPML
;
A
#
# COMPACT_ATOMS: atom_id res chain seq x y z
N LEU A 1 67.99 -21.00 -6.14
CA LEU A 1 67.19 -22.23 -5.94
C LEU A 1 65.73 -21.84 -5.80
N ILE A 2 64.97 -22.03 -6.88
CA ILE A 2 63.54 -21.74 -6.98
C ILE A 2 62.78 -23.01 -6.55
N ARG A 3 61.86 -22.92 -5.59
CA ARG A 3 60.91 -24.01 -5.29
C ARG A 3 59.50 -23.58 -5.70
N HIS A 4 59.07 -24.20 -6.79
CA HIS A 4 57.72 -24.22 -7.34
C HIS A 4 56.67 -24.63 -6.29
N TYR A 5 55.59 -23.85 -6.18
CA TYR A 5 54.32 -24.34 -5.67
C TYR A 5 53.37 -24.60 -6.85
N ARG A 6 52.90 -25.83 -6.93
CA ARG A 6 52.24 -26.46 -8.08
C ARG A 6 50.73 -26.24 -8.00
N SER A 7 50.18 -25.62 -9.03
CA SER A 7 48.74 -25.57 -9.32
C SER A 7 48.16 -26.98 -9.46
N LYS A 8 47.07 -27.28 -8.74
CA LYS A 8 46.26 -28.48 -8.95
C LYS A 8 44.99 -28.10 -9.71
N ASN A 9 45.01 -28.39 -11.00
CA ASN A 9 43.82 -28.57 -11.84
C ASN A 9 42.96 -29.71 -11.26
N PHE A 10 41.66 -29.47 -11.08
CA PHE A 10 40.68 -30.53 -10.89
C PHE A 10 39.77 -30.59 -12.11
N GLN A 11 39.80 -31.75 -12.76
CA GLN A 11 39.08 -32.10 -13.98
C GLN A 11 37.57 -31.99 -13.81
N GLY A 12 36.92 -31.55 -14.89
CA GLY A 12 35.47 -31.46 -15.02
C GLY A 12 34.78 -32.82 -14.89
N GLN A 13 33.75 -32.84 -14.06
CA GLN A 13 32.66 -33.81 -14.16
C GLN A 13 31.55 -33.18 -15.00
N LYS A 14 31.30 -33.78 -16.17
CA LYS A 14 30.10 -33.55 -16.98
C LYS A 14 28.90 -34.04 -16.19
N MET A 15 28.04 -33.13 -15.74
CA MET A 15 26.69 -33.48 -15.29
C MET A 15 25.77 -33.49 -16.51
N ALA A 16 25.19 -34.67 -16.76
CA ALA A 16 24.27 -34.92 -17.84
C ALA A 16 22.98 -34.11 -17.66
N ILE A 17 22.60 -33.38 -18.70
CA ILE A 17 21.32 -32.67 -18.80
C ILE A 17 20.24 -33.72 -19.05
N LEU A 18 19.37 -33.94 -18.06
CA LEU A 18 18.16 -34.73 -18.22
C LEU A 18 17.12 -33.86 -18.96
N LEU A 19 17.05 -34.01 -20.28
CA LEU A 19 16.02 -33.39 -21.13
C LEU A 19 14.67 -34.05 -20.85
N LEU A 20 13.83 -33.42 -20.03
CA LEU A 20 12.41 -33.75 -19.96
C LEU A 20 11.71 -33.13 -21.18
N HIS A 21 11.40 -33.97 -22.15
CA HIS A 21 10.49 -33.63 -23.25
C HIS A 21 9.09 -33.36 -22.69
N VAL A 22 8.66 -32.09 -22.74
CA VAL A 22 7.27 -31.69 -22.51
C VAL A 22 6.66 -31.37 -23.88
N SER A 23 5.67 -32.15 -24.29
CA SER A 23 4.88 -31.92 -25.51
C SER A 23 4.02 -30.66 -25.38
N PRO A 24 3.80 -29.89 -26.47
CA PRO A 24 3.01 -28.66 -26.42
C PRO A 24 1.51 -28.96 -26.33
N PRO A 25 0.69 -28.14 -25.65
CA PRO A 25 -0.75 -28.29 -25.67
C PRO A 25 -1.34 -27.75 -26.98
N ALA A 26 -2.31 -28.50 -27.50
CA ALA A 26 -3.04 -28.22 -28.73
C ALA A 26 -3.80 -26.89 -28.66
N THR A 27 -3.70 -26.11 -29.73
CA THR A 27 -4.43 -24.88 -29.98
C THR A 27 -5.88 -25.22 -30.30
N ILE A 28 -6.82 -24.84 -29.44
CA ILE A 28 -8.25 -24.89 -29.77
C ILE A 28 -8.60 -23.61 -30.52
N VAL A 29 -8.79 -23.76 -31.83
CA VAL A 29 -9.33 -22.74 -32.73
C VAL A 29 -10.85 -22.69 -32.51
N PHE A 30 -11.34 -21.58 -31.95
CA PHE A 30 -12.75 -21.21 -32.11
C PHE A 30 -12.86 -20.17 -33.21
N SER A 31 -13.32 -20.63 -34.37
CA SER A 31 -13.87 -19.79 -35.42
C SER A 31 -15.15 -19.14 -34.91
N ASN A 32 -15.34 -17.85 -35.16
CA ASN A 32 -16.67 -17.39 -35.60
C ASN A 32 -16.61 -16.12 -36.44
N SER A 33 -17.08 -16.33 -37.67
CA SER A 33 -17.66 -15.43 -38.64
C SER A 33 -17.99 -14.00 -38.21
N SER A 34 -17.50 -13.07 -39.02
CA SER A 34 -18.08 -11.76 -39.33
C SER A 34 -19.61 -11.77 -39.37
N TYR A 35 -20.25 -10.71 -38.86
CA TYR A 35 -21.40 -10.08 -39.55
C TYR A 35 -21.58 -8.62 -39.12
N SER A 36 -21.95 -7.84 -40.13
CA SER A 36 -21.88 -6.39 -40.22
C SER A 36 -22.97 -5.63 -39.46
N ARG A 37 -22.67 -4.36 -39.16
CA ARG A 37 -23.65 -3.29 -38.98
C ARG A 37 -24.68 -3.29 -40.10
N LEU A 38 -25.97 -3.15 -39.78
CA LEU A 38 -26.94 -2.47 -40.63
C LEU A 38 -28.09 -1.86 -39.82
N ILE A 39 -28.49 -0.68 -40.31
CA ILE A 39 -29.51 0.27 -39.85
C ILE A 39 -30.91 -0.28 -40.13
N LEU A 40 -31.90 0.01 -39.26
CA LEU A 40 -33.29 0.12 -39.71
C LEU A 40 -34.12 1.11 -38.88
N ARG A 41 -34.80 2.01 -39.60
CA ARG A 41 -35.80 3.01 -39.18
C ARG A 41 -37.15 2.36 -38.79
N SER A 42 -37.85 2.99 -37.83
CA SER A 42 -39.31 3.28 -37.64
C SER A 42 -40.39 2.33 -38.23
N PRO A 43 -41.61 2.15 -37.63
CA PRO A 43 -42.57 3.27 -37.43
C PRO A 43 -43.52 3.23 -36.19
N GLU A 44 -43.91 4.45 -35.81
CA GLU A 44 -45.23 4.93 -35.33
C GLU A 44 -46.13 4.10 -34.39
N PHE A 45 -46.40 4.66 -33.19
CA PHE A 45 -47.76 4.69 -32.66
C PHE A 45 -47.99 5.96 -31.82
N MET A 46 -48.77 6.89 -32.38
CA MET A 46 -49.29 8.06 -31.67
C MET A 46 -50.29 7.64 -30.58
N ARG A 47 -50.03 8.02 -29.33
CA ARG A 47 -51.10 8.34 -28.37
C ARG A 47 -50.83 9.67 -27.67
N ARG A 48 -51.72 10.59 -28.00
CA ARG A 48 -51.88 11.98 -27.56
C ARG A 48 -52.45 12.03 -26.15
N VAL A 49 -51.75 12.59 -25.16
CA VAL A 49 -52.39 13.15 -23.94
C VAL A 49 -51.64 14.40 -23.43
N ARG A 50 -52.25 15.55 -23.75
CA ARG A 50 -52.46 16.78 -22.96
C ARG A 50 -51.36 17.30 -22.01
N CYS A 51 -50.77 18.43 -22.38
CA CYS A 51 -50.03 19.32 -21.49
C CYS A 51 -50.94 19.92 -20.38
N ARG A 52 -50.41 20.04 -19.17
CA ARG A 52 -50.73 21.13 -18.24
C ARG A 52 -49.43 21.84 -17.88
N ILE A 53 -49.39 23.14 -18.15
CA ILE A 53 -48.40 24.08 -17.63
C ILE A 53 -48.94 24.63 -16.32
N SER A 54 -48.06 24.74 -15.32
CA SER A 54 -48.02 25.63 -14.15
C SER A 54 -47.15 24.93 -13.09
N ASP A 55 -46.24 25.52 -12.34
CA ASP A 55 -45.44 26.75 -12.38
C ASP A 55 -44.34 26.52 -11.32
N SER A 56 -43.18 27.15 -11.50
CA SER A 56 -42.11 27.44 -10.53
C SER A 56 -41.85 26.50 -9.32
N SER A 57 -40.66 25.88 -9.27
CA SER A 57 -39.82 25.88 -8.05
C SER A 57 -38.42 25.32 -8.33
N GLU A 58 -37.39 26.09 -7.95
CA GLU A 58 -35.97 25.77 -7.87
C GLU A 58 -35.67 24.33 -7.44
N VAL A 59 -34.76 23.64 -8.13
CA VAL A 59 -33.99 22.53 -7.53
C VAL A 59 -32.57 22.46 -8.10
N LYS A 60 -31.64 22.95 -7.28
CA LYS A 60 -30.36 22.36 -6.85
C LYS A 60 -29.40 21.80 -7.91
N SER A 61 -28.24 22.45 -7.95
CA SER A 61 -26.94 21.88 -8.25
C SER A 61 -26.84 20.42 -7.76
N VAL A 62 -26.68 19.50 -8.70
CA VAL A 62 -26.30 18.12 -8.41
C VAL A 62 -24.80 18.13 -8.13
N ASP A 63 -24.47 18.32 -6.85
CA ASP A 63 -23.22 17.82 -6.31
C ASP A 63 -23.57 16.56 -5.51
N SER A 64 -23.28 15.40 -6.09
CA SER A 64 -23.33 14.14 -5.37
C SER A 64 -22.27 13.19 -5.94
N ALA A 65 -21.01 13.59 -5.81
CA ALA A 65 -19.93 12.62 -5.71
C ALA A 65 -20.21 11.77 -4.46
N SER A 66 -20.75 10.58 -4.67
CA SER A 66 -21.04 9.62 -3.61
C SER A 66 -19.74 9.27 -2.88
N LYS A 67 -19.58 9.83 -1.68
CA LYS A 67 -18.56 9.47 -0.69
C LYS A 67 -18.59 7.94 -0.51
N LEU A 68 -17.63 7.23 -1.09
CA LEU A 68 -17.41 5.81 -0.81
C LEU A 68 -16.88 5.69 0.63
N GLU A 69 -17.80 5.73 1.59
CA GLU A 69 -17.48 5.53 3.00
C GLU A 69 -17.27 4.02 3.24
N TYR A 70 -16.04 3.63 3.56
CA TYR A 70 -15.71 2.25 3.92
C TYR A 70 -16.56 1.81 5.12
N LYS A 71 -17.36 0.76 4.95
CA LYS A 71 -18.21 0.22 6.01
C LYS A 71 -17.38 -0.70 6.90
N ARG A 72 -17.11 -0.28 8.14
CA ARG A 72 -16.37 -1.07 9.13
C ARG A 72 -17.03 -2.43 9.38
N GLY A 73 -16.23 -3.48 9.32
CA GLY A 73 -16.60 -4.84 9.67
C GLY A 73 -16.12 -5.24 11.08
N ILE A 74 -16.56 -6.41 11.55
CA ILE A 74 -16.21 -6.93 12.90
C ILE A 74 -14.69 -7.16 13.05
N LEU A 75 -14.02 -7.59 11.98
CA LEU A 75 -12.57 -7.80 11.98
C LEU A 75 -11.79 -6.48 12.13
N ASP A 76 -12.36 -5.36 11.69
CA ASP A 76 -11.70 -4.05 11.78
C ASP A 76 -11.54 -3.61 13.23
N ASP A 77 -12.54 -3.86 14.07
CA ASP A 77 -12.46 -3.57 15.50
C ASP A 77 -11.39 -4.41 16.20
N PHE A 78 -11.26 -5.68 15.78
CA PHE A 78 -10.18 -6.54 16.27
C PHE A 78 -8.81 -6.01 15.86
N PHE A 79 -8.60 -5.68 14.59
CA PHE A 79 -7.31 -5.15 14.10
C PHE A 79 -6.96 -3.80 14.73
N MET A 80 -7.92 -2.89 14.81
CA MET A 80 -7.74 -1.59 15.46
C MET A 80 -7.37 -1.74 16.94
N ARG A 81 -8.05 -2.61 17.68
CA ARG A 81 -7.73 -2.89 19.09
C ARG A 81 -6.34 -3.50 19.25
N SER A 82 -5.99 -4.46 18.39
CA SER A 82 -4.66 -5.08 18.39
C SER A 82 -3.56 -4.04 18.13
N PHE A 83 -3.72 -3.22 17.09
CA PHE A 83 -2.75 -2.19 16.74
C PHE A 83 -2.61 -1.13 17.83
N ARG A 84 -3.74 -0.65 18.39
CA ARG A 84 -3.72 0.28 19.52
C ARG A 84 -2.97 -0.29 20.72
N ASN A 85 -3.22 -1.55 21.08
CA ASN A 85 -2.53 -2.20 22.18
C ASN A 85 -1.01 -2.26 21.96
N LYS A 86 -0.55 -2.50 20.73
CA LYS A 86 0.87 -2.47 20.39
C LYS A 86 1.47 -1.06 20.43
N LEU A 87 0.72 -0.05 20.00
CA LEU A 87 1.11 1.35 20.18
C LEU A 87 1.25 1.73 21.66
N ILE A 88 0.30 1.33 22.51
CA ILE A 88 0.35 1.58 23.96
C ILE A 88 1.60 0.95 24.57
N GLN A 89 1.94 -0.29 24.17
CA GLN A 89 3.15 -0.98 24.65
C GLN A 89 4.44 -0.23 24.27
N GLU A 90 4.51 0.32 23.06
CA GLU A 90 5.71 1.03 22.58
C GLU A 90 5.82 2.46 23.13
N VAL A 91 4.68 3.17 23.23
CA VAL A 91 4.62 4.56 23.71
C VAL A 91 4.68 4.61 25.23
N GLY A 92 4.05 3.67 25.93
CA GLY A 92 4.00 3.56 27.40
C GLY A 92 2.79 4.24 28.05
N SER A 93 1.86 4.76 27.25
CA SER A 93 0.60 5.36 27.72
C SER A 93 -0.52 5.15 26.69
N ASP A 94 -1.77 5.32 27.11
CA ASP A 94 -2.95 5.30 26.23
C ASP A 94 -3.51 6.73 26.03
N SER A 95 -4.22 6.97 24.92
CA SER A 95 -5.00 8.19 24.69
C SER A 95 -6.36 8.07 25.38
N GLU A 96 -6.88 9.16 25.94
CA GLU A 96 -8.25 9.20 26.47
C GLU A 96 -9.31 9.11 25.37
N LYS A 97 -8.93 9.42 24.11
CA LYS A 97 -9.86 9.41 22.98
C LYS A 97 -10.09 7.98 22.50
N PRO A 98 -11.35 7.60 22.24
CA PRO A 98 -11.67 6.29 21.70
C PRO A 98 -11.33 6.17 20.21
N GLY A 99 -11.34 4.94 19.73
CA GLY A 99 -11.31 4.62 18.30
C GLY A 99 -10.09 5.16 17.55
N TYR A 100 -10.32 5.53 16.29
CA TYR A 100 -9.28 5.91 15.35
C TYR A 100 -8.55 7.21 15.73
N THR A 101 -9.27 8.21 16.23
CA THR A 101 -8.66 9.49 16.65
C THR A 101 -7.66 9.29 17.79
N GLY A 102 -7.98 8.46 18.80
CA GLY A 102 -7.02 8.16 19.86
C GLY A 102 -5.84 7.30 19.39
N LEU A 103 -6.05 6.42 18.40
CA LEU A 103 -4.97 5.68 17.75
C LEU A 103 -3.99 6.64 17.05
N ILE A 104 -4.49 7.64 16.32
CA ILE A 104 -3.65 8.66 15.68
C ILE A 104 -2.95 9.55 16.71
N GLU A 105 -3.55 9.80 17.87
CA GLU A 105 -2.88 10.48 18.98
C GLU A 105 -1.67 9.67 19.51
N LEU A 106 -1.81 8.35 19.65
CA LEU A 106 -0.69 7.48 20.03
C LEU A 106 0.42 7.45 18.98
N VAL A 107 0.07 7.42 17.70
CA VAL A 107 1.02 7.54 16.59
C VAL A 107 1.79 8.87 16.66
N LYS A 108 1.09 9.97 16.93
CA LYS A 108 1.70 11.29 17.11
C LYS A 108 2.66 11.30 18.30
N LEU A 109 2.29 10.65 19.40
CA LEU A 109 3.15 10.48 20.57
C LEU A 109 4.38 9.62 20.27
N LEU A 110 4.25 8.55 19.47
CA LEU A 110 5.37 7.73 19.01
C LEU A 110 6.41 8.60 18.28
N LEU A 111 5.97 9.43 17.34
CA LEU A 111 6.85 10.37 16.64
C LEU A 111 7.51 11.38 17.59
N LEU A 112 6.75 11.91 18.56
CA LEU A 112 7.26 12.88 19.53
C LEU A 112 8.32 12.29 20.47
N LYS A 113 8.17 11.01 20.84
CA LYS A 113 9.07 10.27 21.74
C LYS A 113 10.40 9.92 21.07
N GLY A 114 10.41 9.64 19.77
CA GLY A 114 11.64 9.38 19.01
C GLY A 114 12.52 10.63 18.92
N ARG A 115 13.82 10.46 19.16
CA ARG A 115 14.82 11.54 19.05
C ARG A 115 15.38 11.66 17.65
N THR A 116 15.39 10.56 16.90
CA THR A 116 15.88 10.48 15.52
C THR A 116 14.92 9.68 14.65
N ARG A 117 15.08 9.81 13.33
CA ARG A 117 14.28 9.06 12.35
C ARG A 117 14.49 7.57 12.48
N SER A 118 15.72 7.14 12.74
CA SER A 118 16.04 5.73 12.96
C SER A 118 15.31 5.18 14.18
N GLU A 119 15.34 5.89 15.32
CA GLU A 119 14.66 5.43 16.54
C GLU A 119 13.15 5.29 16.33
N THR A 120 12.53 6.26 15.64
CA THR A 120 11.09 6.22 15.33
C THR A 120 10.76 5.08 14.36
N ASN A 121 11.61 4.87 13.35
CA ASN A 121 11.46 3.78 12.40
C ASN A 121 11.55 2.43 13.12
N ASP A 122 12.59 2.22 13.94
CA ASP A 122 12.77 0.98 14.69
C ASP A 122 11.58 0.68 15.62
N ALA A 123 11.04 1.70 16.28
CA ALA A 123 9.86 1.56 17.13
C ALA A 123 8.61 1.16 16.33
N ALA A 124 8.36 1.82 15.19
CA ALA A 124 7.25 1.48 14.32
C ALA A 124 7.41 0.08 13.69
N VAL A 125 8.63 -0.32 13.30
CA VAL A 125 8.93 -1.67 12.81
C VAL A 125 8.71 -2.72 13.89
N ARG A 126 9.08 -2.46 15.15
CA ARG A 126 8.76 -3.35 16.29
C ARG A 126 7.26 -3.53 16.44
N ILE A 127 6.48 -2.45 16.37
CA ILE A 127 5.01 -2.50 16.39
C ILE A 127 4.52 -3.41 15.25
N LEU A 128 4.92 -3.14 13.99
CA LEU A 128 4.50 -3.93 12.83
C LEU A 128 4.79 -5.42 13.00
N LYS A 129 6.01 -5.78 13.41
CA LYS A 129 6.39 -7.18 13.68
C LYS A 129 5.51 -7.82 14.75
N SER A 130 5.18 -7.07 15.80
CA SER A 130 4.40 -7.58 16.94
C SER A 130 2.92 -7.87 16.62
N LEU A 131 2.42 -7.41 15.46
CA LEU A 131 1.07 -7.72 14.97
C LEU A 131 0.96 -9.15 14.41
N PHE A 132 2.08 -9.77 14.08
CA PHE A 132 2.13 -11.09 13.49
C PHE A 132 2.46 -12.14 14.56
N PRO A 133 1.82 -13.32 14.50
CA PRO A 133 2.22 -14.47 15.32
C PRO A 133 3.72 -14.82 15.15
N PRO A 134 4.35 -15.45 16.16
CA PRO A 134 5.73 -15.91 16.03
C PRO A 134 5.95 -16.79 14.79
N LEU A 135 7.16 -16.74 14.22
CA LEU A 135 7.63 -17.51 13.06
C LEU A 135 6.95 -17.19 11.72
N ILE A 136 5.74 -16.63 11.68
CA ILE A 136 5.00 -16.45 10.41
C ILE A 136 5.74 -15.56 9.41
N LEU A 137 6.43 -14.51 9.88
CA LEU A 137 7.23 -13.61 9.05
C LEU A 137 8.44 -14.33 8.47
N GLU A 138 9.11 -15.15 9.28
CA GLU A 138 10.28 -15.94 8.87
C GLU A 138 9.88 -17.01 7.85
N LEU A 139 8.79 -17.73 8.09
CA LEU A 139 8.25 -18.72 7.15
C LEU A 139 7.81 -18.06 5.85
N TYR A 140 7.14 -16.92 5.91
CA TYR A 140 6.74 -16.17 4.71
C TYR A 140 7.97 -15.77 3.89
N LYS A 141 8.98 -15.17 4.55
CA LYS A 141 10.22 -14.73 3.90
C LYS A 141 11.02 -15.91 3.33
N LEU A 142 10.99 -17.08 3.97
CA LEU A 142 11.70 -18.27 3.52
C LEU A 142 10.98 -18.99 2.37
N LEU A 143 9.65 -19.12 2.45
CA LEU A 143 8.88 -20.01 1.57
C LEU A 143 8.17 -19.27 0.43
N ILE A 144 7.69 -18.05 0.68
CA ILE A 144 6.83 -17.33 -0.27
C ILE A 144 7.61 -16.24 -1.01
N ALA A 145 8.42 -15.44 -0.30
CA ALA A 145 9.19 -14.34 -0.89
C ALA A 145 10.09 -14.75 -2.09
N PRO A 146 10.74 -15.93 -2.10
CA PRO A 146 11.57 -16.34 -3.23
C PRO A 146 10.79 -16.83 -4.46
N LEU A 147 9.50 -17.13 -4.33
CA LEU A 147 8.72 -17.76 -5.40
C LEU A 147 8.50 -16.80 -6.58
N ALA A 148 8.67 -17.33 -7.79
CA ALA A 148 8.53 -16.57 -9.04
C ALA A 148 9.27 -15.23 -9.00
N GLN A 149 10.50 -15.22 -8.45
CA GLN A 149 11.32 -14.01 -8.28
C GLN A 149 10.62 -12.90 -7.46
N GLY A 150 9.80 -13.29 -6.48
CA GLY A 150 9.08 -12.36 -5.60
C GLY A 150 7.72 -11.88 -6.13
N LYS A 151 7.33 -12.21 -7.37
CA LYS A 151 6.06 -11.76 -7.96
C LYS A 151 4.84 -12.32 -7.22
N ILE A 152 4.87 -13.59 -6.85
CA ILE A 152 3.78 -14.23 -6.10
C ILE A 152 3.64 -13.58 -4.72
N ALA A 153 4.77 -13.37 -4.04
CA ALA A 153 4.80 -12.70 -2.75
C ALA A 153 4.22 -11.29 -2.84
N ALA A 154 4.67 -10.48 -3.80
CA ALA A 154 4.19 -9.11 -4.04
C ALA A 154 2.68 -9.05 -4.32
N PHE A 155 2.18 -9.96 -5.17
CA PHE A 155 0.73 -10.09 -5.44
C PHE A 155 -0.06 -10.46 -4.18
N MET A 156 0.41 -11.46 -3.42
CA MET A 156 -0.27 -11.90 -2.19
C MET A 156 -0.37 -10.78 -1.17
N VAL A 157 0.72 -10.05 -0.91
CA VAL A 157 0.68 -8.94 0.08
C VAL A 157 -0.17 -7.77 -0.39
N ALA A 158 -0.23 -7.47 -1.70
CA ALA A 158 -1.13 -6.46 -2.22
C ALA A 158 -2.60 -6.81 -1.92
N ARG A 159 -3.00 -8.06 -2.18
CA ARG A 159 -4.36 -8.56 -1.90
C ARG A 159 -4.66 -8.58 -0.41
N VAL A 160 -3.74 -9.08 0.42
CA VAL A 160 -3.89 -9.10 1.88
C VAL A 160 -4.02 -7.68 2.43
N THR A 161 -3.20 -6.74 1.96
CA THR A 161 -3.27 -5.32 2.38
C THR A 161 -4.64 -4.72 2.14
N VAL A 162 -5.25 -4.95 0.97
CA VAL A 162 -6.62 -4.49 0.69
C VAL A 162 -7.64 -5.14 1.62
N LEU A 163 -7.48 -6.43 1.94
CA LEU A 163 -8.42 -7.14 2.82
C LEU A 163 -8.31 -6.74 4.29
N THR A 164 -7.11 -6.42 4.78
CA THR A 164 -6.86 -6.28 6.23
C THR A 164 -6.53 -4.87 6.69
N CYS A 165 -6.26 -3.92 5.78
CA CYS A 165 -5.76 -2.59 6.14
C CYS A 165 -6.68 -1.43 5.71
N GLN A 166 -7.86 -1.71 5.15
CA GLN A 166 -8.83 -0.66 4.81
C GLN A 166 -9.36 0.08 6.04
N TRP A 167 -9.49 -0.57 7.20
CA TRP A 167 -9.82 0.11 8.46
C TRP A 167 -8.78 1.15 8.88
N LEU A 168 -7.52 0.96 8.47
CA LEU A 168 -6.39 1.82 8.82
C LEU A 168 -6.23 2.95 7.81
N MET A 169 -6.33 2.64 6.52
CA MET A 169 -5.98 3.56 5.44
C MET A 169 -7.20 4.12 4.70
N GLY A 170 -8.39 3.57 4.88
CA GLY A 170 -9.57 3.89 4.08
C GLY A 170 -9.70 3.03 2.81
N PRO A 171 -10.68 3.33 1.93
CA PRO A 171 -10.93 2.58 0.70
C PRO A 171 -9.67 2.44 -0.16
N CYS A 172 -9.34 1.20 -0.53
CA CYS A 172 -8.21 0.91 -1.40
C CYS A 172 -8.48 -0.26 -2.34
N LYS A 173 -7.77 -0.28 -3.48
CA LYS A 173 -7.94 -1.29 -4.53
C LYS A 173 -6.58 -1.75 -5.03
N VAL A 174 -6.51 -3.02 -5.44
CA VAL A 174 -5.34 -3.52 -6.14
C VAL A 174 -5.29 -2.91 -7.54
N ASN A 175 -4.11 -2.47 -7.95
CA ASN A 175 -3.85 -1.95 -9.29
C ASN A 175 -2.56 -2.54 -9.87
N ILE A 176 -2.38 -2.32 -11.17
CA ILE A 176 -1.19 -2.75 -11.90
C ILE A 176 -0.07 -1.71 -11.65
N VAL A 177 1.15 -2.19 -11.42
CA VAL A 177 2.36 -1.37 -11.26
C VAL A 177 3.47 -1.92 -12.15
N ASP A 178 4.37 -1.04 -12.57
CA ASP A 178 5.55 -1.42 -13.34
C ASP A 178 6.67 -1.88 -12.43
N LEU A 179 7.19 -3.08 -12.71
CA LEU A 179 8.31 -3.68 -12.01
C LEU A 179 9.64 -3.25 -12.64
N PRO A 180 10.76 -3.29 -11.89
CA PRO A 180 12.07 -2.87 -12.40
C PRO A 180 12.57 -3.66 -13.62
N ASN A 181 12.02 -4.86 -13.86
CA ASN A 181 12.35 -5.70 -15.01
C ASN A 181 11.56 -5.34 -16.29
N GLY A 182 10.74 -4.29 -16.25
CA GLY A 182 9.93 -3.81 -17.38
C GLY A 182 8.58 -4.52 -17.54
N GLU A 183 8.24 -5.46 -16.66
CA GLU A 183 6.91 -6.08 -16.65
C GLU A 183 5.92 -5.29 -15.80
N SER A 184 4.64 -5.35 -16.15
CA SER A 184 3.56 -4.82 -15.31
C SER A 184 2.87 -5.96 -14.56
N TRP A 185 2.60 -5.76 -13.27
CA TRP A 185 2.07 -6.80 -12.38
C TRP A 185 1.01 -6.24 -11.42
N ASP A 186 0.04 -7.04 -11.02
CA ASP A 186 -1.05 -6.62 -10.12
C ASP A 186 -0.65 -6.68 -8.64
N SER A 187 0.49 -6.06 -8.33
CA SER A 187 1.06 -5.91 -6.99
C SER A 187 1.04 -4.47 -6.49
N GLY A 188 0.22 -3.61 -7.09
CA GLY A 188 -0.05 -2.26 -6.57
C GLY A 188 -1.22 -2.24 -5.59
N VAL A 189 -1.20 -1.31 -4.64
CA VAL A 189 -2.40 -0.91 -3.89
C VAL A 189 -2.54 0.60 -3.95
N PHE A 190 -3.66 1.07 -4.49
CA PHE A 190 -4.01 2.49 -4.50
C PHE A 190 -5.04 2.78 -3.41
N VAL A 191 -4.69 3.68 -2.50
CA VAL A 191 -5.56 4.23 -1.47
C VAL A 191 -6.14 5.54 -1.99
N GLU A 192 -7.45 5.60 -2.20
CA GLU A 192 -8.12 6.76 -2.82
C GLU A 192 -8.02 8.01 -1.93
N LYS A 193 -8.19 7.82 -0.61
CA LYS A 193 -8.02 8.86 0.40
C LYS A 193 -7.53 8.22 1.71
N CYS A 194 -6.28 8.48 2.06
CA CYS A 194 -5.60 7.88 3.20
C CYS A 194 -6.11 8.47 4.52
N GLN A 195 -6.94 7.72 5.24
CA GLN A 195 -7.50 8.13 6.53
C GLN A 195 -6.40 8.47 7.56
N TYR A 196 -5.25 7.78 7.48
CA TYR A 196 -4.12 8.01 8.37
C TYR A 196 -3.48 9.38 8.16
N LEU A 197 -3.28 9.76 6.90
CA LEU A 197 -2.77 11.08 6.54
C LEU A 197 -3.82 12.17 6.80
N GLU A 198 -5.08 11.91 6.50
CA GLU A 198 -6.20 12.85 6.70
C GLU A 198 -6.42 13.18 8.19
N GLU A 199 -6.39 12.18 9.07
CA GLU A 199 -6.58 12.39 10.51
C GLU A 199 -5.32 12.96 11.17
N SER A 200 -4.13 12.53 10.74
CA SER A 200 -2.89 13.04 11.31
C SER A 200 -2.60 14.48 10.89
N LYS A 201 -3.00 14.86 9.66
CA LYS A 201 -2.74 16.14 9.01
C LYS A 201 -1.28 16.56 9.06
N CYS A 202 -0.37 15.60 8.94
CA CYS A 202 1.05 15.87 9.12
C CYS A 202 1.94 14.97 8.26
N VAL A 203 2.71 15.58 7.36
CA VAL A 203 3.68 14.90 6.50
C VAL A 203 4.69 14.11 7.33
N GLY A 204 5.23 14.70 8.40
CA GLY A 204 6.21 14.04 9.26
C GLY A 204 5.66 12.79 9.97
N VAL A 205 4.37 12.77 10.31
CA VAL A 205 3.72 11.56 10.83
C VAL A 205 3.62 10.50 9.74
N CYS A 206 3.08 10.85 8.58
CA CYS A 206 2.96 9.93 7.45
C CYS A 206 4.32 9.32 7.05
N THR A 207 5.35 10.15 6.88
CA THR A 207 6.68 9.71 6.45
C THR A 207 7.36 8.83 7.49
N ASN A 208 7.43 9.29 8.74
CA ASN A 208 8.26 8.63 9.77
C ASN A 208 7.57 7.48 10.51
N THR A 209 6.24 7.42 10.52
CA THR A 209 5.50 6.39 11.27
C THR A 209 4.68 5.45 10.39
N CYS A 210 4.48 5.77 9.11
CA CYS A 210 3.82 4.90 8.14
C CYS A 210 4.76 4.50 7.00
N LYS A 211 5.19 5.44 6.15
CA LYS A 211 5.98 5.15 4.93
C LYS A 211 7.29 4.43 5.22
N LEU A 212 8.24 5.09 5.91
CA LEU A 212 9.57 4.53 6.11
C LEU A 212 9.54 3.20 6.89
N PRO A 213 8.78 3.08 8.00
CA PRO A 213 8.70 1.81 8.73
C PRO A 213 8.07 0.69 7.93
N THR A 214 7.04 0.99 7.12
CA THR A 214 6.38 -0.05 6.31
C THR A 214 7.31 -0.53 5.21
N GLN A 215 8.04 0.37 4.53
CA GLN A 215 9.05 -0.02 3.53
C GLN A 215 10.17 -0.86 4.16
N THR A 216 10.70 -0.45 5.33
CA THR A 216 11.70 -1.22 6.10
C THR A 216 11.14 -2.59 6.48
N PHE A 217 9.92 -2.65 7.02
CA PHE A 217 9.27 -3.90 7.42
C PHE A 217 9.16 -4.89 6.24
N PHE A 218 8.63 -4.43 5.11
CA PHE A 218 8.42 -5.29 3.95
C PHE A 218 9.75 -5.79 3.35
N LYS A 219 10.76 -4.90 3.24
CA LYS A 219 12.09 -5.27 2.75
C LYS A 219 12.77 -6.28 3.68
N ASP A 220 12.88 -5.95 4.96
CA ASP A 220 13.79 -6.66 5.87
C ASP A 220 13.13 -7.88 6.52
N TYR A 221 11.81 -7.87 6.70
CA TYR A 221 11.08 -8.93 7.42
C TYR A 221 10.16 -9.75 6.53
N MET A 222 9.56 -9.16 5.49
CA MET A 222 8.73 -9.91 4.54
C MET A 222 9.51 -10.38 3.31
N GLY A 223 10.69 -9.81 3.04
CA GLY A 223 11.47 -10.11 1.84
C GLY A 223 10.83 -9.58 0.54
N VAL A 224 9.95 -8.59 0.63
CA VAL A 224 9.25 -7.99 -0.51
C VAL A 224 9.61 -6.51 -0.55
N PRO A 225 10.35 -6.02 -1.56
CA PRO A 225 10.57 -4.58 -1.71
C PRO A 225 9.24 -3.84 -1.83
N LEU A 226 9.14 -2.65 -1.24
CA LEU A 226 7.96 -1.80 -1.32
C LEU A 226 8.39 -0.35 -1.48
N LEU A 227 7.80 0.32 -2.48
CA LEU A 227 7.82 1.76 -2.64
C LEU A 227 6.43 2.33 -2.32
N MET A 228 6.38 3.34 -1.45
CA MET A 228 5.16 4.06 -1.08
C MET A 228 5.26 5.53 -1.52
N GLU A 229 4.23 5.99 -2.23
CA GLU A 229 4.14 7.33 -2.80
C GLU A 229 2.86 8.01 -2.27
N PRO A 230 2.91 8.66 -1.10
CA PRO A 230 1.81 9.48 -0.61
C PRO A 230 1.69 10.78 -1.42
N ASN A 231 0.47 11.22 -1.68
CA ASN A 231 0.16 12.53 -2.24
C ASN A 231 -0.44 13.42 -1.14
N PHE A 232 0.29 14.47 -0.76
CA PHE A 232 -0.09 15.34 0.34
C PHE A 232 -1.15 16.41 -0.04
N LYS A 233 -1.52 16.51 -1.32
CA LYS A 233 -2.55 17.45 -1.80
C LYS A 233 -3.94 16.83 -1.75
N ASP A 234 -4.08 15.61 -2.25
CA ASP A 234 -5.37 14.90 -2.33
C ASP A 234 -5.53 13.78 -1.29
N TYR A 235 -4.50 13.56 -0.46
CA TYR A 235 -4.44 12.53 0.57
C TYR A 235 -4.41 11.08 0.03
N SER A 236 -4.23 10.86 -1.27
CA SER A 236 -4.08 9.51 -1.83
C SER A 236 -2.70 8.90 -1.51
N CYS A 237 -2.56 7.59 -1.65
CA CYS A 237 -1.28 6.91 -1.48
C CYS A 237 -1.16 5.67 -2.36
N GLN A 238 -0.08 5.56 -3.13
CA GLN A 238 0.24 4.40 -3.95
C GLN A 238 1.28 3.52 -3.26
N PHE A 239 0.99 2.23 -3.15
CA PHE A 239 1.91 1.18 -2.73
C PHE A 239 2.32 0.38 -3.95
N LYS A 240 3.62 0.14 -4.14
CA LYS A 240 4.16 -0.65 -5.26
C LYS A 240 4.97 -1.83 -4.68
N PHE A 241 4.33 -2.97 -4.45
CA PHE A 241 5.02 -4.16 -3.96
C PHE A 241 5.84 -4.80 -5.09
N GLY A 242 7.06 -5.22 -4.76
CA GLY A 242 8.07 -5.67 -5.73
C GLY A 242 8.96 -4.54 -6.28
N VAL A 243 8.73 -3.29 -5.87
CA VAL A 243 9.52 -2.13 -6.28
C VAL A 243 10.30 -1.60 -5.08
N ALA A 244 11.62 -1.43 -5.22
CA ALA A 244 12.43 -0.83 -4.17
C ALA A 244 12.31 0.70 -4.19
N PRO A 245 12.34 1.39 -3.04
CA PRO A 245 12.44 2.84 -3.00
C PRO A 245 13.73 3.34 -3.67
N PRO A 246 13.72 4.53 -4.32
CA PRO A 246 14.94 5.17 -4.79
C PRO A 246 15.85 5.56 -3.62
N GLU A 247 17.13 5.79 -3.89
CA GLU A 247 18.09 6.24 -2.86
C GLU A 247 17.77 7.64 -2.33
N ASP A 248 17.31 8.54 -3.20
CA ASP A 248 16.78 9.85 -2.84
C ASP A 248 15.27 9.87 -3.06
N ASP A 249 14.53 9.85 -1.94
CA ASP A 249 13.08 9.81 -1.94
C ASP A 249 12.53 11.21 -1.66
N GLY A 250 12.19 11.93 -2.74
CA GLY A 250 11.78 13.35 -2.68
C GLY A 250 10.62 13.63 -1.71
N ASN A 251 9.74 12.65 -1.47
CA ASN A 251 8.61 12.79 -0.54
C ASN A 251 9.04 12.86 0.93
N VAL A 252 10.32 12.58 1.23
CA VAL A 252 10.84 12.72 2.58
C VAL A 252 10.91 14.20 2.95
N ASN A 253 11.31 15.11 2.04
CA ASN A 253 11.66 16.50 2.35
C ASN A 253 10.52 17.54 2.23
N GLU A 254 9.27 17.09 2.09
CA GLU A 254 8.11 17.98 1.94
C GLU A 254 7.78 18.74 3.26
N PRO A 255 7.40 20.03 3.19
CA PRO A 255 7.02 20.80 4.37
C PRO A 255 5.73 20.24 4.99
N CYS A 256 5.55 20.52 6.29
CA CYS A 256 4.36 20.08 7.00
C CYS A 256 3.09 20.80 6.50
N LEU A 257 1.95 20.10 6.53
CA LEU A 257 0.64 20.74 6.34
C LEU A 257 0.41 21.78 7.44
N GLU A 258 -0.20 22.91 7.10
CA GLU A 258 -0.44 24.05 8.02
C GLU A 258 -1.16 23.63 9.31
N THR A 259 -1.99 22.59 9.23
CA THR A 259 -2.76 22.04 10.36
C THR A 259 -2.01 20.96 11.16
N CYS A 260 -0.73 20.72 10.92
CA CYS A 260 0.03 19.71 11.67
C CYS A 260 0.23 20.15 13.13
N SER A 261 -0.49 19.51 14.05
CA SER A 261 -0.42 19.77 15.50
C SER A 261 0.94 19.43 16.14
N ILE A 262 1.84 18.77 15.40
CA ILE A 262 3.17 18.34 15.87
C ILE A 262 4.24 19.38 15.53
N ALA A 263 4.10 20.12 14.44
CA ALA A 263 5.05 21.13 14.02
C ALA A 263 5.22 22.25 15.08
N GLY A 264 4.14 22.63 15.76
CA GLY A 264 4.19 23.65 16.82
C GLY A 264 4.68 23.16 18.20
N ARG A 265 4.95 21.85 18.40
CA ARG A 265 5.34 21.29 19.72
C ARG A 265 6.84 21.06 19.88
N ARG A 266 7.57 20.93 18.78
CA ARG A 266 9.03 21.11 18.77
C ARG A 266 9.24 22.57 18.35
N ASN A 267 10.15 23.31 18.97
CA ASN A 267 10.50 24.69 18.54
C ASN A 267 11.16 24.69 17.16
N ILE A 268 10.44 24.19 16.15
CA ILE A 268 10.84 24.10 14.75
C ILE A 268 10.29 25.34 14.08
N VAL A 269 11.11 25.97 13.26
CA VAL A 269 10.76 27.17 12.49
C VAL A 269 9.49 26.86 11.67
N SER A 270 8.51 27.76 11.69
CA SER A 270 7.27 27.64 10.92
C SER A 270 7.57 27.26 9.47
N GLY A 271 7.17 26.06 9.05
CA GLY A 271 7.36 25.55 7.69
C GLY A 271 8.23 24.30 7.58
N GLU A 272 9.04 23.96 8.58
CA GLU A 272 9.81 22.72 8.59
C GLU A 272 9.03 21.61 9.28
N CYS A 273 8.91 20.47 8.60
CA CYS A 273 8.29 19.30 9.18
C CYS A 273 9.26 18.63 10.17
N PRO A 274 8.80 17.89 11.21
CA PRO A 274 9.68 17.10 12.05
C PRO A 274 10.30 15.96 11.22
N MET A 275 11.34 16.33 10.51
CA MET A 275 12.26 15.50 9.78
C MET A 275 13.29 15.10 10.82
N LEU A 276 12.93 14.11 11.64
CA LEU A 276 13.87 13.55 12.60
C LEU A 276 15.15 13.02 11.91
#